data_AF-A0A365N173-F1
#
_entry.id   AF-A0A365N173-F1
#
_cell.length_a   1.000
_cell.length_b   1.000
_cell.length_c   1.000
_cell.angle_alpha   90.00
_cell.angle_beta   90.00
_cell.angle_gamma   90.00
#
_symmetry.space_group_name_H-M   'P 1'
#
loop_
_entity.id
_entity.type
_entity.pdbx_description
1 polymer ?
#
loop_
_entity_poly.entity_id
_entity_poly.type
_entity_poly.pdbx_seq_one_letter_code
_entity_poly.pdbx_strand_id
1 'polypeptide(L)'
;MSSSAGGTNMLDQDLLLQGLEGQPWFEKNIPLLETYKEHLIYTGTDYGYMASEFFNPVSYGAPYGGIVAAAVPKAMRDDINKDTSDWAHEYSFWAATALWRQYLVTGDKDFVIGQLANLVKQYRGWDNHYSSPLGLYWQVPVWDATEYTAASYESSDPYHGGAGFRPTINSYQYGDAIAIANIAALGGDSDLENEYRRRAESLQAAVQKHLWDNESDFYKHQARDDNPSGSLLGTREIMGYLPWMFDMPCKESQLAAFSQLKGSQGFFSKFGPTTAERRSKWFMYEAETCCRWDGPSWPFATSQTLTAIENVLHDCPAQKYITADDYYDMLHQYARTQYKNRQPYVAEAHHPDDDKWMYDGYNHSEDYNHSTFVDNVLAGLIGLRAQSSETIVVNPLTPSNWDYFAVENIAYHGHLITVLWDRTGSIYHRGQGLRVYVDGQLAGSRETIGLTKVEVGPSVPTPVSSRINIAANSQRDPRLPLAFASYTSPVDDPMRAINGMILRTGIPQNSRWTSYNSPNPEDHLGVDLRKDQAVDNMRLFFYDDSDGVRIPTNYDLQY
;
A
#
# COMPACT_ATOMS: atom_id res chain seq x y z
N MET A 1 34.81 -3.32 18.69
CA MET A 1 33.69 -2.62 19.33
C MET A 1 33.34 -1.45 18.45
N SER A 2 32.52 -1.64 17.41
CA SER A 2 32.00 -0.49 16.64
C SER A 2 30.82 0.06 17.43
N SER A 3 30.83 1.36 17.70
CA SER A 3 29.69 2.03 18.29
C SER A 3 28.57 1.99 17.26
N SER A 4 27.54 1.17 17.48
CA SER A 4 26.23 1.46 16.90
C SER A 4 25.87 2.84 17.42
N ALA A 5 25.91 3.86 16.57
CA ALA A 5 25.44 5.18 16.94
C ALA A 5 23.98 5.01 17.40
N GLY A 6 23.72 5.26 18.68
CA GLY A 6 22.39 5.07 19.24
C GLY A 6 21.45 6.13 18.66
N GLY A 7 20.27 5.70 18.21
CA GLY A 7 19.18 6.62 17.87
C GLY A 7 18.80 7.52 19.06
N THR A 8 17.80 8.37 18.86
CA THR A 8 17.25 9.11 19.99
C THR A 8 16.45 8.18 20.92
N ASN A 9 16.25 8.61 22.16
CA ASN A 9 15.37 7.93 23.11
C ASN A 9 14.62 9.02 23.90
N MET A 10 13.58 9.57 23.28
CA MET A 10 12.78 10.67 23.82
C MET A 10 11.30 10.31 23.95
N LEU A 11 10.84 9.28 23.23
CA LEU A 11 9.51 8.73 23.38
C LEU A 11 9.57 7.51 24.30
N ASP A 12 8.57 7.36 25.17
CA ASP A 12 8.40 6.16 25.98
C ASP A 12 7.85 5.05 25.09
N GLN A 13 8.74 4.27 24.48
CA GLN A 13 8.38 3.22 23.51
C GLN A 13 7.56 2.10 24.18
N ASP A 14 7.89 1.73 25.42
CA ASP A 14 7.15 0.73 26.19
C ASP A 14 5.70 1.17 26.41
N LEU A 15 5.50 2.45 26.72
CA LEU A 15 4.17 3.03 26.87
C LEU A 15 3.42 3.12 25.52
N LEU A 16 4.09 3.54 24.45
CA LEU A 16 3.48 3.64 23.12
C LEU A 16 3.07 2.28 22.53
N LEU A 17 3.82 1.23 22.87
CA LEU A 17 3.54 -0.14 22.45
C LEU A 17 2.67 -0.89 23.45
N GLN A 18 2.27 -0.27 24.56
CA GLN A 18 1.49 -0.92 25.61
C GLN A 18 0.18 -1.47 25.03
N GLY A 19 -0.04 -2.77 25.24
CA GLY A 19 -1.25 -3.46 24.79
C GLY A 19 -1.17 -4.04 23.37
N LEU A 20 -0.11 -3.75 22.60
CA LEU A 20 0.13 -4.41 21.31
C LEU A 20 0.71 -5.81 21.50
N GLU A 21 0.17 -6.79 20.79
CA GLU A 21 0.69 -8.15 20.83
C GLU A 21 1.97 -8.27 19.97
N GLY A 22 3.04 -8.82 20.56
CA GLY A 22 4.32 -8.97 19.88
C GLY A 22 5.12 -7.67 19.77
N GLN A 23 5.11 -6.85 20.83
CA GLN A 23 5.89 -5.62 20.99
C GLN A 23 7.34 -5.70 20.46
N PRO A 24 8.12 -6.79 20.68
CA PRO A 24 9.49 -6.87 20.18
C PRO A 24 9.63 -6.86 18.65
N TRP A 25 8.56 -7.16 17.91
CA TRP A 25 8.53 -6.98 16.46
C TRP A 25 8.36 -5.50 16.13
N PHE A 26 7.42 -4.80 16.76
CA PHE A 26 7.20 -3.36 16.52
C PHE A 26 8.43 -2.55 16.92
N GLU A 27 9.06 -2.82 18.06
CA GLU A 27 10.33 -2.17 18.45
C GLU A 27 11.41 -2.19 17.36
N LYS A 28 11.43 -3.24 16.53
CA LYS A 28 12.41 -3.41 15.45
C LYS A 28 11.94 -2.93 14.09
N ASN A 29 10.64 -2.65 13.94
CA ASN A 29 9.99 -2.41 12.67
C ASN A 29 9.12 -1.13 12.67
N ILE A 30 9.16 -0.32 13.74
CA ILE A 30 8.53 1.02 13.77
C ILE A 30 9.14 1.88 12.64
N PRO A 31 8.34 2.72 11.98
CA PRO A 31 6.89 2.91 12.16
C PRO A 31 6.09 1.98 11.22
N LEU A 32 5.73 0.78 11.66
CA LEU A 32 4.77 -0.09 10.96
C LEU A 32 3.57 -0.39 11.85
N LEU A 33 2.39 -0.48 11.23
CA LEU A 33 1.13 -0.79 11.90
C LEU A 33 0.91 -2.29 12.08
N GLU A 34 -0.01 -2.56 13.00
CA GLU A 34 -0.36 -3.90 13.46
C GLU A 34 -0.93 -4.80 12.35
N THR A 35 -1.88 -4.31 11.56
CA THR A 35 -2.56 -5.04 10.48
C THR A 35 -1.59 -5.54 9.40
N TYR A 36 -0.66 -4.70 8.93
CA TYR A 36 0.27 -5.07 7.84
C TYR A 36 1.12 -6.31 8.15
N LYS A 37 1.50 -6.50 9.42
CA LYS A 37 2.33 -7.63 9.87
C LYS A 37 1.66 -8.99 9.59
N GLU A 38 0.33 -9.07 9.69
CA GLU A 38 -0.43 -10.32 9.50
C GLU A 38 -0.58 -10.70 8.02
N HIS A 39 -0.37 -9.74 7.11
CA HIS A 39 -0.32 -9.98 5.67
C HIS A 39 1.02 -10.53 5.18
N LEU A 40 2.04 -10.62 6.03
CA LEU A 40 3.32 -11.21 5.65
C LEU A 40 3.24 -12.74 5.64
N ILE A 41 3.09 -13.29 4.45
CA ILE A 41 3.05 -14.73 4.18
C ILE A 41 4.44 -15.20 3.73
N TYR A 42 5.03 -16.14 4.46
CA TYR A 42 6.26 -16.78 4.01
C TYR A 42 5.94 -17.86 2.96
N THR A 43 6.34 -17.63 1.72
CA THR A 43 5.99 -18.47 0.56
C THR A 43 7.06 -19.52 0.23
N GLY A 44 8.12 -19.62 1.02
CA GLY A 44 9.20 -20.60 0.87
C GLY A 44 10.55 -19.95 0.55
N THR A 45 11.59 -20.78 0.42
CA THR A 45 12.97 -20.31 0.24
C THR A 45 13.22 -19.57 -1.06
N ASP A 46 12.46 -19.91 -2.10
CA ASP A 46 12.69 -19.40 -3.45
C ASP A 46 12.12 -18.00 -3.64
N TYR A 47 11.09 -17.65 -2.86
CA TYR A 47 10.30 -16.42 -3.02
C TYR A 47 10.27 -15.54 -1.76
N GLY A 48 10.61 -16.08 -0.59
CA GLY A 48 10.69 -15.32 0.66
C GLY A 48 9.31 -14.96 1.24
N TYR A 49 9.17 -13.70 1.67
CA TYR A 49 7.91 -13.16 2.16
C TYR A 49 7.15 -12.42 1.05
N MET A 50 5.83 -12.58 1.04
CA MET A 50 4.88 -11.84 0.24
C MET A 50 3.92 -11.09 1.18
N ALA A 51 3.45 -9.91 0.77
CA ALA A 51 2.31 -9.27 1.42
C ALA A 51 1.02 -9.69 0.69
N SER A 52 0.05 -10.25 1.39
CA SER A 52 -1.28 -10.52 0.84
C SER A 52 -2.19 -9.29 0.95
N GLU A 53 -3.29 -9.30 0.21
CA GLU A 53 -4.34 -8.27 0.29
C GLU A 53 -5.48 -8.73 1.22
N PHE A 54 -5.97 -9.95 0.99
CA PHE A 54 -6.85 -10.69 1.88
C PHE A 54 -6.06 -11.70 2.70
N PHE A 55 -6.54 -12.06 3.90
CA PHE A 55 -5.96 -13.17 4.66
C PHE A 55 -6.20 -14.53 3.99
N ASN A 56 -7.42 -14.76 3.49
CA ASN A 56 -7.72 -15.97 2.74
C ASN A 56 -7.39 -15.76 1.26
N PRO A 57 -6.70 -16.71 0.61
CA PRO A 57 -6.61 -16.73 -0.85
C PRO A 57 -8.02 -16.74 -1.46
N VAL A 58 -8.30 -15.76 -2.31
CA VAL A 58 -9.55 -15.65 -3.08
C VAL A 58 -9.43 -16.44 -4.38
N SER A 59 -10.56 -16.82 -4.98
CA SER A 59 -10.57 -17.71 -6.15
C SER A 59 -9.93 -17.13 -7.41
N TYR A 60 -9.88 -15.80 -7.50
CA TYR A 60 -9.23 -15.04 -8.57
C TYR A 60 -7.81 -14.58 -8.19
N GLY A 61 -7.30 -15.01 -7.02
CA GLY A 61 -5.94 -14.72 -6.60
C GLY A 61 -4.91 -15.59 -7.32
N ALA A 62 -3.73 -15.04 -7.49
CA ALA A 62 -2.56 -15.75 -7.96
C ALA A 62 -2.05 -16.78 -6.91
N PRO A 63 -1.07 -17.65 -7.29
CA PRO A 63 -0.44 -18.57 -6.34
C PRO A 63 0.05 -17.86 -5.08
N TYR A 64 0.07 -18.58 -3.96
CA TYR A 64 0.42 -18.07 -2.63
C TYR A 64 -0.54 -17.03 -2.03
N GLY A 65 -1.67 -16.73 -2.69
CA GLY A 65 -2.67 -15.78 -2.19
C GLY A 65 -2.38 -14.31 -2.54
N GLY A 66 -1.47 -14.05 -3.47
CA GLY A 66 -1.26 -12.71 -4.01
C GLY A 66 -2.40 -12.32 -4.97
N ILE A 67 -2.83 -11.05 -4.97
CA ILE A 67 -3.85 -10.53 -5.91
C ILE A 67 -3.17 -10.00 -7.18
N VAL A 68 -2.04 -9.31 -7.01
CA VAL A 68 -1.04 -9.09 -8.05
C VAL A 68 0.21 -9.87 -7.65
N ALA A 69 0.69 -10.76 -8.51
CA ALA A 69 1.80 -11.66 -8.17
C ALA A 69 2.85 -11.76 -9.27
N ALA A 70 3.82 -12.68 -9.10
CA ALA A 70 4.89 -12.91 -10.05
C ALA A 70 4.36 -13.18 -11.47
N ALA A 71 5.21 -12.96 -12.48
CA ALA A 71 4.93 -13.19 -13.91
C ALA A 71 4.82 -14.69 -14.26
N VAL A 72 3.93 -15.40 -13.57
CA VAL A 72 3.56 -16.79 -13.78
C VAL A 72 2.35 -16.82 -14.72
N PRO A 73 2.32 -17.70 -15.73
CA PRO A 73 1.20 -17.79 -16.65
C PRO A 73 -0.14 -18.03 -15.93
N LYS A 74 -1.20 -17.42 -16.46
CA LYS A 74 -2.59 -17.62 -16.01
C LYS A 74 -3.52 -17.88 -17.18
N ALA A 75 -4.72 -18.35 -16.90
CA ALA A 75 -5.74 -18.53 -17.92
C ALA A 75 -6.34 -17.19 -18.34
N MET A 76 -6.41 -16.92 -19.65
CA MET A 76 -7.08 -15.74 -20.22
C MET A 76 -8.59 -15.99 -20.33
N ARG A 77 -9.34 -15.72 -19.26
CA ARG A 77 -10.79 -15.89 -19.19
C ARG A 77 -11.44 -14.65 -18.57
N ASP A 78 -12.72 -14.45 -18.83
CA ASP A 78 -13.45 -13.28 -18.31
C ASP A 78 -13.41 -13.19 -16.77
N ASP A 79 -13.39 -14.31 -16.05
CA ASP A 79 -13.38 -14.35 -14.59
C ASP A 79 -12.01 -14.06 -13.93
N ILE A 80 -10.92 -13.98 -14.71
CA ILE A 80 -9.52 -13.81 -14.24
C ILE A 80 -8.72 -13.01 -15.30
N ASN A 81 -9.30 -11.95 -15.85
CA ASN A 81 -8.76 -11.10 -16.93
C ASN A 81 -8.36 -11.82 -18.23
N LYS A 82 -9.25 -11.74 -19.24
CA LYS A 82 -9.02 -12.31 -20.57
C LYS A 82 -7.99 -11.57 -21.42
N ASP A 83 -7.60 -10.35 -21.05
CA ASP A 83 -6.74 -9.49 -21.86
C ASP A 83 -5.25 -9.72 -21.55
N THR A 84 -4.92 -10.44 -20.46
CA THR A 84 -3.55 -10.64 -19.99
C THR A 84 -3.23 -12.11 -19.68
N SER A 85 -1.98 -12.51 -19.90
CA SER A 85 -1.57 -13.92 -19.90
C SER A 85 -0.80 -14.37 -18.66
N ASP A 86 -0.55 -13.46 -17.71
CA ASP A 86 0.18 -13.76 -16.47
C ASP A 86 -0.37 -12.96 -15.27
N TRP A 87 -0.11 -13.47 -14.06
CA TRP A 87 -0.61 -12.91 -12.81
C TRP A 87 -0.02 -11.55 -12.42
N ALA A 88 1.09 -11.14 -13.03
CA ALA A 88 1.63 -9.79 -12.82
C ALA A 88 0.86 -8.74 -13.62
N HIS A 89 -0.02 -9.14 -14.53
CA HIS A 89 -0.84 -8.24 -15.34
C HIS A 89 -2.34 -8.51 -15.14
N GLU A 90 -2.72 -9.16 -14.05
CA GLU A 90 -4.14 -9.29 -13.70
C GLU A 90 -4.78 -7.92 -13.45
N TYR A 91 -4.15 -7.13 -12.58
CA TYR A 91 -4.57 -5.78 -12.24
C TYR A 91 -3.49 -4.75 -12.59
N SER A 92 -3.92 -3.55 -12.94
CA SER A 92 -3.01 -2.41 -13.13
C SER A 92 -2.39 -1.97 -11.79
N PHE A 93 -1.07 -1.76 -11.77
CA PHE A 93 -0.35 -1.22 -10.60
C PHE A 93 0.97 -0.57 -11.05
N TRP A 94 1.64 0.14 -10.12
CA TRP A 94 2.83 0.95 -10.36
C TRP A 94 4.12 0.31 -9.80
N ALA A 95 4.49 -0.86 -10.32
CA ALA A 95 5.57 -1.70 -9.79
C ALA A 95 6.91 -0.96 -9.69
N ALA A 96 7.32 -0.30 -10.77
CA ALA A 96 8.63 0.36 -10.82
C ALA A 96 8.66 1.59 -9.91
N THR A 97 7.57 2.34 -9.84
CA THR A 97 7.43 3.47 -8.93
C THR A 97 7.52 3.02 -7.47
N ALA A 98 6.84 1.92 -7.11
CA ALA A 98 6.89 1.37 -5.76
C ALA A 98 8.32 0.95 -5.36
N LEU A 99 9.03 0.23 -6.24
CA LEU A 99 10.43 -0.17 -5.99
C LEU A 99 11.39 1.03 -5.96
N TRP A 100 11.17 2.04 -6.80
CA TRP A 100 11.94 3.29 -6.73
C TRP A 100 11.73 3.99 -5.39
N ARG A 101 10.49 4.14 -4.91
CA ARG A 101 10.20 4.74 -3.60
C ARG A 101 10.80 3.94 -2.44
N GLN A 102 10.77 2.61 -2.51
CA GLN A 102 11.48 1.75 -1.56
C GLN A 102 12.99 2.03 -1.56
N TYR A 103 13.61 2.17 -2.73
CA TYR A 103 15.02 2.56 -2.84
C TYR A 103 15.30 3.93 -2.21
N LEU A 104 14.44 4.93 -2.43
CA LEU A 104 14.60 6.25 -1.83
C LEU A 104 14.64 6.21 -0.29
N VAL A 105 13.97 5.25 0.34
CA VAL A 105 13.97 5.07 1.80
C VAL A 105 15.12 4.18 2.28
N THR A 106 15.39 3.08 1.58
CA THR A 106 16.35 2.06 2.03
C THR A 106 17.80 2.38 1.63
N GLY A 107 17.99 3.11 0.54
CA GLY A 107 19.30 3.34 -0.06
C GLY A 107 19.91 2.11 -0.73
N ASP A 108 19.17 1.00 -0.88
CA ASP A 108 19.67 -0.25 -1.45
C ASP A 108 19.75 -0.18 -2.99
N LYS A 109 20.84 0.43 -3.45
CA LYS A 109 21.15 0.64 -4.87
C LYS A 109 21.30 -0.68 -5.62
N ASP A 110 21.96 -1.68 -5.03
CA ASP A 110 22.25 -2.94 -5.68
C ASP A 110 20.96 -3.73 -5.94
N PHE A 111 20.05 -3.75 -4.97
CA PHE A 111 18.75 -4.38 -5.14
C PHE A 111 17.94 -3.74 -6.28
N VAL A 112 17.74 -2.42 -6.26
CA VAL A 112 16.86 -1.76 -7.22
C VAL A 112 17.41 -1.83 -8.66
N ILE A 113 18.72 -1.69 -8.85
CA ILE A 113 19.37 -1.88 -10.16
C ILE A 113 19.23 -3.34 -10.60
N GLY A 114 19.42 -4.29 -9.69
CA GLY A 114 19.26 -5.72 -9.96
C GLY A 114 17.85 -6.09 -10.48
N GLN A 115 16.82 -5.31 -10.13
CA GLN A 115 15.45 -5.49 -10.61
C GLN A 115 15.13 -4.77 -11.92
N LEU A 116 16.01 -3.92 -12.45
CA LEU A 116 15.72 -3.06 -13.61
C LEU A 116 15.19 -3.84 -14.83
N ALA A 117 15.78 -5.00 -15.14
CA ALA A 117 15.32 -5.84 -16.24
C ALA A 117 13.90 -6.41 -16.01
N ASN A 118 13.59 -6.78 -14.77
CA ASN A 118 12.25 -7.26 -14.40
C ASN A 118 11.21 -6.13 -14.47
N LEU A 119 11.59 -4.92 -14.05
CA LEU A 119 10.73 -3.73 -14.13
C LEU A 119 10.45 -3.31 -15.58
N VAL A 120 11.46 -3.36 -16.46
CA VAL A 120 11.28 -3.15 -17.90
C VAL A 120 10.35 -4.19 -18.51
N LYS A 121 10.51 -5.46 -18.13
CA LYS A 121 9.62 -6.55 -18.56
C LYS A 121 8.19 -6.31 -18.09
N GLN A 122 8.00 -5.91 -16.85
CA GLN A 122 6.68 -5.58 -16.29
C GLN A 122 6.03 -4.41 -17.01
N TYR A 123 6.77 -3.32 -17.23
CA TYR A 123 6.25 -2.17 -17.97
C TYR A 123 5.74 -2.56 -19.36
N ARG A 124 6.58 -3.30 -20.11
CA ARG A 124 6.28 -3.70 -21.49
C ARG A 124 5.25 -4.81 -21.60
N GLY A 125 4.95 -5.53 -20.52
CA GLY A 125 3.86 -6.50 -20.51
C GLY A 125 2.48 -5.87 -20.76
N TRP A 126 2.36 -4.55 -20.56
CA TRP A 126 1.17 -3.76 -20.92
C TRP A 126 1.17 -3.23 -22.37
N ASP A 127 2.14 -3.57 -23.22
CA ASP A 127 2.22 -3.07 -24.60
C ASP A 127 0.99 -3.48 -25.45
N ASN A 128 0.33 -4.59 -25.11
CA ASN A 128 -0.94 -5.01 -25.74
C ASN A 128 -2.12 -4.08 -25.41
N HIS A 129 -2.01 -3.28 -24.34
CA HIS A 129 -2.98 -2.26 -23.94
C HIS A 129 -2.66 -0.87 -24.51
N TYR A 130 -1.53 -0.71 -25.21
CA TYR A 130 -1.13 0.59 -25.77
C TYR A 130 -1.82 0.89 -27.10
N SER A 131 -2.47 2.05 -27.18
CA SER A 131 -3.07 2.60 -28.40
C SER A 131 -2.12 3.59 -29.05
N SER A 132 -1.36 3.15 -30.06
CA SER A 132 -0.49 4.02 -30.85
C SER A 132 -1.18 5.26 -31.45
N PRO A 133 -2.46 5.21 -31.91
CA PRO A 133 -3.14 6.40 -32.42
C PRO A 133 -3.35 7.52 -31.39
N LEU A 134 -3.54 7.18 -30.12
CA LEU A 134 -3.78 8.15 -29.04
C LEU A 134 -2.56 8.40 -28.16
N GLY A 135 -1.60 7.46 -28.14
CA GLY A 135 -0.47 7.48 -27.22
C GLY A 135 -0.86 7.14 -25.78
N LEU A 136 -1.94 6.39 -25.58
CA LEU A 136 -2.50 6.05 -24.27
C LEU A 136 -2.66 4.54 -24.10
N TYR A 137 -2.62 4.09 -22.85
CA TYR A 137 -3.00 2.74 -22.43
C TYR A 137 -4.49 2.68 -22.10
N TRP A 138 -5.16 1.58 -22.46
CA TRP A 138 -6.54 1.31 -22.07
C TRP A 138 -6.62 0.22 -20.99
N GLN A 139 -7.71 0.23 -20.23
CA GLN A 139 -8.02 -0.80 -19.25
C GLN A 139 -9.54 -0.89 -19.02
N VAL A 140 -10.01 -2.04 -18.53
CA VAL A 140 -11.37 -2.24 -18.01
C VAL A 140 -11.40 -1.93 -16.51
N PRO A 141 -12.39 -1.18 -15.99
CA PRO A 141 -12.42 -0.75 -14.59
C PRO A 141 -12.23 -1.86 -13.54
N VAL A 142 -12.79 -3.06 -13.74
CA VAL A 142 -12.58 -4.22 -12.83
C VAL A 142 -11.10 -4.61 -12.72
N TRP A 143 -10.33 -4.52 -13.82
CA TRP A 143 -8.88 -4.80 -13.84
C TRP A 143 -8.02 -3.62 -13.39
N ASP A 144 -8.63 -2.49 -13.03
CA ASP A 144 -8.01 -1.46 -12.18
C ASP A 144 -8.37 -1.64 -10.70
N ALA A 145 -9.02 -2.76 -10.33
CA ALA A 145 -9.64 -2.99 -9.02
C ALA A 145 -10.72 -1.95 -8.68
N THR A 146 -11.46 -1.49 -9.70
CA THR A 146 -12.50 -0.47 -9.60
C THR A 146 -13.76 -0.87 -10.39
N GLU A 147 -14.33 -2.03 -10.09
CA GLU A 147 -15.53 -2.52 -10.77
C GLU A 147 -16.77 -1.63 -10.54
N TYR A 148 -17.74 -1.67 -11.46
CA TYR A 148 -18.97 -0.90 -11.35
C TYR A 148 -18.77 0.61 -11.17
N THR A 149 -17.83 1.18 -11.93
CA THR A 149 -17.63 2.63 -12.00
C THR A 149 -18.71 3.30 -12.87
N ALA A 150 -18.77 4.63 -12.85
CA ALA A 150 -19.62 5.38 -13.78
C ALA A 150 -19.29 5.05 -15.25
N ALA A 151 -18.00 4.83 -15.56
CA ALA A 151 -17.57 4.35 -16.88
C ALA A 151 -18.15 2.97 -17.23
N SER A 152 -18.18 2.03 -16.28
CA SER A 152 -18.77 0.70 -16.50
C SER A 152 -20.27 0.76 -16.77
N TYR A 153 -21.01 1.58 -16.00
CA TYR A 153 -22.46 1.74 -16.17
C TYR A 153 -22.88 2.44 -17.47
N GLU A 154 -21.99 3.18 -18.11
CA GLU A 154 -22.24 3.74 -19.45
C GLU A 154 -21.99 2.74 -20.58
N SER A 155 -21.56 1.52 -20.26
CA SER A 155 -21.45 0.41 -21.19
C SER A 155 -22.61 -0.59 -21.04
N SER A 156 -22.67 -1.59 -21.93
CA SER A 156 -23.67 -2.67 -21.86
C SER A 156 -23.40 -3.71 -20.79
N ASP A 157 -22.19 -3.76 -20.22
CA ASP A 157 -21.77 -4.68 -19.16
C ASP A 157 -21.25 -3.87 -17.96
N PRO A 158 -22.02 -3.75 -16.87
CA PRO A 158 -21.62 -2.90 -15.75
C PRO A 158 -20.45 -3.46 -14.92
N TYR A 159 -19.99 -4.70 -15.15
CA TYR A 159 -18.86 -5.29 -14.43
C TYR A 159 -17.61 -5.40 -15.31
N HIS A 160 -17.69 -6.11 -16.44
CA HIS A 160 -16.56 -6.31 -17.36
C HIS A 160 -16.52 -5.30 -18.52
N GLY A 161 -17.43 -4.33 -18.55
CA GLY A 161 -17.48 -3.28 -19.56
C GLY A 161 -16.85 -1.97 -19.09
N GLY A 162 -16.95 -0.93 -19.93
CA GLY A 162 -16.30 0.36 -19.69
C GLY A 162 -14.81 0.37 -20.06
N ALA A 163 -14.38 -0.48 -21.00
CA ALA A 163 -13.01 -0.45 -21.53
C ALA A 163 -12.69 0.95 -22.07
N GLY A 164 -11.60 1.55 -21.58
CA GLY A 164 -11.26 2.90 -21.98
C GLY A 164 -9.89 3.37 -21.55
N PHE A 165 -9.52 4.54 -22.07
CA PHE A 165 -8.32 5.24 -21.69
C PHE A 165 -8.60 5.98 -20.39
N ARG A 166 -7.97 5.51 -19.31
CA ARG A 166 -8.28 5.90 -17.93
C ARG A 166 -7.13 6.67 -17.30
N PRO A 167 -7.40 7.66 -16.43
CA PRO A 167 -6.36 8.29 -15.63
C PRO A 167 -5.55 7.31 -14.77
N THR A 168 -6.09 6.14 -14.42
CA THR A 168 -5.43 5.05 -13.67
C THR A 168 -4.15 4.53 -14.37
N ILE A 169 -4.29 3.55 -15.27
CA ILE A 169 -3.17 2.85 -15.91
C ILE A 169 -2.20 3.82 -16.62
N ASN A 170 -2.70 4.93 -17.17
CA ASN A 170 -1.84 5.93 -17.81
C ASN A 170 -0.96 6.68 -16.79
N SER A 171 -1.46 6.96 -15.58
CA SER A 171 -0.63 7.55 -14.52
C SER A 171 0.35 6.53 -13.95
N TYR A 172 -0.07 5.27 -13.81
CA TYR A 172 0.81 4.18 -13.35
C TYR A 172 1.98 3.95 -14.32
N GLN A 173 1.68 3.85 -15.62
CA GLN A 173 2.69 3.74 -16.68
C GLN A 173 3.57 4.99 -16.76
N TYR A 174 3.02 6.19 -16.56
CA TYR A 174 3.84 7.41 -16.49
C TYR A 174 4.85 7.35 -15.34
N GLY A 175 4.38 7.05 -14.13
CA GLY A 175 5.23 6.92 -12.95
C GLY A 175 6.31 5.85 -13.13
N ASP A 176 5.91 4.68 -13.64
CA ASP A 176 6.83 3.56 -13.85
C ASP A 176 7.88 3.87 -14.92
N ALA A 177 7.53 4.62 -15.97
CA ALA A 177 8.50 5.10 -16.93
C ALA A 177 9.53 6.04 -16.30
N ILE A 178 9.10 6.99 -15.46
CA ILE A 178 10.01 7.88 -14.73
C ILE A 178 10.90 7.09 -13.77
N ALA A 179 10.34 6.13 -13.04
CA ALA A 179 11.08 5.28 -12.11
C ALA A 179 12.14 4.43 -12.85
N ILE A 180 11.77 3.77 -13.95
CA ILE A 180 12.72 3.00 -14.77
C ILE A 180 13.84 3.92 -15.30
N ALA A 181 13.50 5.11 -15.77
CA ALA A 181 14.51 6.06 -16.23
C ALA A 181 15.49 6.45 -15.11
N ASN A 182 14.99 6.70 -13.90
CA ASN A 182 15.83 7.04 -12.75
C ASN A 182 16.71 5.87 -12.29
N ILE A 183 16.19 4.64 -12.31
CA ILE A 183 16.96 3.43 -11.97
C ILE A 183 18.03 3.16 -13.05
N ALA A 184 17.69 3.34 -14.33
CA ALA A 184 18.65 3.22 -15.43
C ALA A 184 19.79 4.24 -15.29
N ALA A 185 19.47 5.51 -14.98
CA ALA A 185 20.46 6.54 -14.69
C ALA A 185 21.36 6.16 -13.50
N LEU A 186 20.76 5.61 -12.44
CA LEU A 186 21.47 5.16 -11.24
C LEU A 186 22.47 4.01 -11.53
N GLY A 187 22.13 3.15 -12.49
CA GLY A 187 22.99 2.07 -13.02
C GLY A 187 23.93 2.47 -14.16
N GLY A 188 23.84 3.71 -14.66
CA GLY A 188 24.67 4.22 -15.76
C GLY A 188 24.21 3.81 -17.17
N ASP A 189 22.96 3.35 -17.33
CA ASP A 189 22.36 3.03 -18.64
C ASP A 189 21.63 4.26 -19.22
N SER A 190 22.40 5.14 -19.85
CA SER A 190 21.87 6.38 -20.44
C SER A 190 20.92 6.13 -21.62
N ASP A 191 21.04 5.02 -22.34
CA ASP A 191 20.17 4.74 -23.49
C ASP A 191 18.76 4.37 -23.00
N LEU A 192 18.68 3.49 -22.01
CA LEU A 192 17.42 3.09 -21.39
C LEU A 192 16.78 4.25 -20.62
N GLU A 193 17.59 5.05 -19.90
CA GLU A 193 17.12 6.30 -19.27
C GLU A 193 16.42 7.18 -20.30
N ASN A 194 17.11 7.50 -21.40
CA ASN A 194 16.57 8.37 -22.43
C ASN A 194 15.33 7.79 -23.13
N GLU A 195 15.26 6.47 -23.32
CA GLU A 195 14.06 5.81 -23.84
C GLU A 195 12.86 6.07 -22.94
N TYR A 196 13.00 5.76 -21.65
CA TYR A 196 11.89 5.82 -20.70
C TYR A 196 11.50 7.25 -20.32
N ARG A 197 12.45 8.21 -20.30
CA ARG A 197 12.10 9.64 -20.21
C ARG A 197 11.21 10.08 -21.37
N ARG A 198 11.55 9.71 -22.62
CA ARG A 198 10.72 10.04 -23.80
C ARG A 198 9.34 9.39 -23.76
N ARG A 199 9.24 8.14 -23.25
CA ARG A 199 7.95 7.47 -23.04
C ARG A 199 7.08 8.24 -22.05
N ALA A 200 7.63 8.61 -20.89
CA ALA A 200 6.93 9.39 -19.88
C ALA A 200 6.47 10.75 -20.43
N GLU A 201 7.35 11.49 -21.12
CA GLU A 201 7.02 12.78 -21.75
C GLU A 201 5.88 12.65 -22.77
N SER A 202 5.94 11.63 -23.63
CA SER A 202 4.92 11.37 -24.64
C SER A 202 3.57 11.00 -24.02
N LEU A 203 3.59 10.16 -22.98
CA LEU A 203 2.40 9.72 -22.27
C LEU A 203 1.74 10.87 -21.49
N GLN A 204 2.55 11.70 -20.81
CA GLN A 204 2.06 12.91 -20.17
C GLN A 204 1.35 13.85 -21.17
N ALA A 205 1.96 14.07 -22.34
CA ALA A 205 1.35 14.89 -23.38
C ALA A 205 0.03 14.30 -23.89
N ALA A 206 -0.04 12.97 -24.04
CA ALA A 206 -1.26 12.26 -24.43
C ALA A 206 -2.35 12.36 -23.35
N VAL A 207 -2.03 12.12 -22.08
CA VAL A 207 -2.96 12.25 -20.94
C VAL A 207 -3.53 13.67 -20.90
N GLN A 208 -2.67 14.68 -21.04
CA GLN A 208 -3.13 16.07 -21.05
C GLN A 208 -4.02 16.40 -22.24
N LYS A 209 -3.71 15.88 -23.42
CA LYS A 209 -4.46 16.18 -24.64
C LYS A 209 -5.83 15.52 -24.66
N HIS A 210 -5.89 14.28 -24.20
CA HIS A 210 -7.03 13.40 -24.43
C HIS A 210 -7.91 13.21 -23.20
N LEU A 211 -7.34 13.24 -21.99
CA LEU A 211 -8.09 12.94 -20.77
C LEU A 211 -8.44 14.18 -19.94
N TRP A 212 -7.84 15.34 -20.21
CA TRP A 212 -8.19 16.59 -19.52
C TRP A 212 -9.42 17.27 -20.14
N ASP A 213 -10.46 17.42 -19.36
CA ASP A 213 -11.67 18.16 -19.72
C ASP A 213 -11.56 19.63 -19.28
N ASN A 214 -11.47 20.56 -20.25
CA ASN A 214 -11.39 21.99 -19.98
C ASN A 214 -12.70 22.62 -19.51
N GLU A 215 -13.86 21.98 -19.75
CA GLU A 215 -15.14 22.52 -19.27
C GLU A 215 -15.34 22.28 -17.78
N SER A 216 -14.75 21.18 -17.29
CA SER A 216 -14.94 20.70 -15.93
C SER A 216 -13.66 20.76 -15.08
N ASP A 217 -12.56 21.21 -15.67
CA ASP A 217 -11.21 21.28 -15.09
C ASP A 217 -10.81 19.97 -14.38
N PHE A 218 -10.90 18.84 -15.10
CA PHE A 218 -10.70 17.52 -14.50
C PHE A 218 -10.21 16.46 -15.49
N TYR A 219 -9.40 15.50 -15.01
CA TYR A 219 -9.03 14.31 -15.80
C TYR A 219 -10.13 13.25 -15.74
N LYS A 220 -10.56 12.75 -16.90
CA LYS A 220 -11.70 11.85 -17.01
C LYS A 220 -11.42 10.66 -17.91
N HIS A 221 -12.24 9.63 -17.75
CA HIS A 221 -12.27 8.45 -18.60
C HIS A 221 -12.67 8.80 -20.04
N GLN A 222 -11.97 8.26 -21.03
CA GLN A 222 -12.39 8.25 -22.43
C GLN A 222 -12.68 6.82 -22.87
N ALA A 223 -13.93 6.51 -23.23
CA ALA A 223 -14.29 5.17 -23.71
C ALA A 223 -13.47 4.80 -24.95
N ARG A 224 -12.96 3.56 -25.00
CA ARG A 224 -12.19 3.04 -26.13
C ARG A 224 -13.11 2.67 -27.28
N ASP A 225 -14.22 2.02 -26.94
CA ASP A 225 -15.15 1.42 -27.90
C ASP A 225 -16.29 2.40 -28.21
N ASP A 226 -16.79 2.37 -29.45
CA ASP A 226 -17.92 3.17 -29.94
C ASP A 226 -17.87 4.69 -29.68
N ASN A 227 -16.68 5.27 -29.52
CA ASN A 227 -16.47 6.68 -29.20
C ASN A 227 -15.62 7.43 -30.26
N PRO A 228 -16.08 7.56 -31.52
CA PRO A 228 -15.30 8.20 -32.59
C PRO A 228 -15.04 9.70 -32.34
N SER A 229 -15.84 10.33 -31.47
CA SER A 229 -15.67 11.73 -31.10
C SER A 229 -14.55 11.96 -30.07
N GLY A 230 -14.12 10.90 -29.37
CA GLY A 230 -13.22 11.01 -28.22
C GLY A 230 -13.86 11.76 -27.04
N SER A 231 -15.18 11.68 -26.89
CA SER A 231 -15.89 12.32 -25.78
C SER A 231 -15.46 11.72 -24.44
N LEU A 232 -15.30 12.58 -23.45
CA LEU A 232 -14.99 12.18 -22.08
C LEU A 232 -16.27 11.82 -21.31
N LEU A 233 -16.11 10.96 -20.31
CA LEU A 233 -17.16 10.59 -19.38
C LEU A 233 -17.80 11.84 -18.76
N GLY A 234 -19.12 11.84 -18.58
CA GLY A 234 -19.81 12.97 -17.93
C GLY A 234 -19.40 13.15 -16.46
N THR A 235 -19.14 12.03 -15.78
CA THR A 235 -18.81 11.93 -14.36
C THR A 235 -17.32 12.18 -14.10
N ARG A 236 -17.01 13.01 -13.10
CA ARG A 236 -15.70 13.03 -12.43
C ARG A 236 -15.62 11.87 -11.46
N GLU A 237 -14.55 11.10 -11.60
CA GLU A 237 -14.26 9.96 -10.74
C GLU A 237 -12.95 10.25 -9.99
N ILE A 238 -12.82 9.78 -8.75
CA ILE A 238 -11.72 10.16 -7.84
C ILE A 238 -10.33 9.87 -8.42
N MET A 239 -10.23 8.83 -9.26
CA MET A 239 -9.01 8.46 -9.97
C MET A 239 -8.51 9.52 -10.97
N GLY A 240 -9.31 10.55 -11.28
CA GLY A 240 -8.84 11.73 -12.00
C GLY A 240 -7.75 12.52 -11.25
N TYR A 241 -7.52 12.24 -9.96
CA TYR A 241 -6.40 12.78 -9.20
C TYR A 241 -5.08 12.00 -9.35
N LEU A 242 -5.11 10.79 -9.92
CA LEU A 242 -3.92 9.94 -10.01
C LEU A 242 -2.73 10.53 -10.78
N PRO A 243 -2.88 11.38 -11.81
CA PRO A 243 -1.72 12.02 -12.43
C PRO A 243 -0.78 12.70 -11.42
N TRP A 244 -1.34 13.35 -10.39
CA TRP A 244 -0.55 14.04 -9.37
C TRP A 244 0.09 13.11 -8.33
N MET A 245 -0.43 11.89 -8.14
CA MET A 245 0.21 10.87 -7.30
C MET A 245 1.62 10.50 -7.81
N PHE A 246 1.88 10.69 -9.11
CA PHE A 246 3.15 10.39 -9.77
C PHE A 246 3.92 11.64 -10.20
N ASP A 247 3.62 12.78 -9.58
CA ASP A 247 4.30 14.05 -9.84
C ASP A 247 4.21 14.50 -11.30
N MET A 248 3.13 14.10 -12.00
CA MET A 248 2.89 14.57 -13.37
C MET A 248 2.79 16.10 -13.34
N PRO A 249 3.61 16.83 -14.13
CA PRO A 249 3.75 18.27 -14.03
C PRO A 249 2.43 19.04 -14.01
N CYS A 250 2.31 19.90 -13.01
CA CYS A 250 1.12 20.66 -12.68
C CYS A 250 1.22 22.12 -13.14
N LYS A 251 0.30 22.53 -14.01
CA LYS A 251 -0.02 23.94 -14.26
C LYS A 251 -1.04 24.39 -13.23
N GLU A 252 -0.93 25.63 -12.75
CA GLU A 252 -1.85 26.18 -11.76
C GLU A 252 -3.33 26.05 -12.18
N SER A 253 -3.63 26.19 -13.47
CA SER A 253 -5.00 26.02 -14.01
C SER A 253 -5.57 24.63 -13.76
N GLN A 254 -4.74 23.58 -13.77
CA GLN A 254 -5.18 22.21 -13.55
C GLN A 254 -5.42 21.92 -12.07
N LEU A 255 -4.75 22.65 -11.18
CA LEU A 255 -4.90 22.49 -9.72
C LEU A 255 -6.29 22.92 -9.24
N ALA A 256 -7.07 23.62 -10.08
CA ALA A 256 -8.48 23.90 -9.83
C ALA A 256 -9.31 22.63 -9.57
N ALA A 257 -8.91 21.49 -10.16
CA ALA A 257 -9.51 20.18 -9.95
C ALA A 257 -9.67 19.81 -8.46
N PHE A 258 -8.70 20.20 -7.61
CA PHE A 258 -8.71 19.87 -6.18
C PHE A 258 -9.82 20.59 -5.40
N SER A 259 -10.41 21.65 -5.95
CA SER A 259 -11.61 22.27 -5.37
C SER A 259 -12.79 21.28 -5.29
N GLN A 260 -12.82 20.27 -6.16
CA GLN A 260 -13.88 19.26 -6.15
C GLN A 260 -13.79 18.34 -4.93
N LEU A 261 -12.63 18.14 -4.31
CA LEU A 261 -12.49 17.37 -3.06
C LEU A 261 -13.25 17.99 -1.89
N LYS A 262 -13.46 19.31 -1.94
CA LYS A 262 -14.10 20.10 -0.88
C LYS A 262 -15.55 20.48 -1.20
N GLY A 263 -15.96 20.30 -2.46
CA GLY A 263 -17.31 20.63 -2.89
C GLY A 263 -18.32 19.59 -2.40
N SER A 264 -19.42 20.04 -1.80
CA SER A 264 -20.53 19.17 -1.33
C SER A 264 -21.26 18.42 -2.46
N GLN A 265 -21.02 18.80 -3.71
CA GLN A 265 -21.49 18.11 -4.91
C GLN A 265 -20.34 17.45 -5.69
N GLY A 266 -19.10 17.66 -5.25
CA GLY A 266 -17.89 17.02 -5.76
C GLY A 266 -17.65 15.73 -4.99
N PHE A 267 -16.47 15.57 -4.39
CA PHE A 267 -16.09 14.35 -3.67
C PHE A 267 -16.21 14.44 -2.15
N PHE A 268 -16.52 15.62 -1.60
CA PHE A 268 -16.58 15.80 -0.15
C PHE A 268 -17.69 14.93 0.47
N SER A 269 -17.33 14.16 1.50
CA SER A 269 -18.29 13.45 2.36
C SER A 269 -17.79 13.37 3.80
N LYS A 270 -18.61 12.84 4.71
CA LYS A 270 -18.27 12.80 6.15
C LYS A 270 -17.24 11.73 6.50
N PHE A 271 -17.18 10.66 5.70
CA PHE A 271 -16.38 9.49 5.97
C PHE A 271 -15.46 9.17 4.79
N GLY A 272 -14.65 10.16 4.40
CA GLY A 272 -13.68 10.08 3.30
C GLY A 272 -14.20 10.63 1.97
N PRO A 273 -13.35 10.80 0.96
CA PRO A 273 -13.80 11.23 -0.37
C PRO A 273 -14.64 10.14 -1.04
N THR A 274 -15.67 10.52 -1.79
CA THR A 274 -16.45 9.58 -2.62
C THR A 274 -15.64 9.15 -3.86
N THR A 275 -15.84 7.93 -4.38
CA THR A 275 -15.16 7.50 -5.62
C THR A 275 -15.72 8.13 -6.90
N ALA A 276 -16.97 8.59 -6.87
CA ALA A 276 -17.59 9.39 -7.93
C ALA A 276 -18.13 10.70 -7.36
N GLU A 277 -18.17 11.76 -8.17
CA GLU A 277 -18.75 13.03 -7.74
C GLU A 277 -20.24 12.87 -7.38
N ARG A 278 -20.66 13.51 -6.28
CA ARG A 278 -22.02 13.38 -5.73
C ARG A 278 -23.12 13.88 -6.66
N ARG A 279 -22.79 14.75 -7.62
CA ARG A 279 -23.70 15.24 -8.66
C ARG A 279 -23.92 14.26 -9.82
N SER A 280 -23.17 13.16 -9.86
CA SER A 280 -23.34 12.15 -10.90
C SER A 280 -24.69 11.46 -10.78
N LYS A 281 -25.30 11.11 -11.92
CA LYS A 281 -26.49 10.25 -11.96
C LYS A 281 -26.21 8.82 -11.46
N TRP A 282 -24.93 8.42 -11.44
CA TRP A 282 -24.48 7.12 -10.96
C TRP A 282 -24.05 7.13 -9.49
N PHE A 283 -24.11 8.27 -8.81
CA PHE A 283 -23.67 8.36 -7.43
C PHE A 283 -24.44 7.38 -6.53
N MET A 284 -23.73 6.42 -5.92
CA MET A 284 -24.28 5.35 -5.06
C MET A 284 -25.32 4.46 -5.75
N TYR A 285 -25.23 4.29 -7.07
CA TYR A 285 -26.19 3.50 -7.84
C TYR A 285 -26.04 1.99 -7.56
N GLU A 286 -27.05 1.39 -6.92
CA GLU A 286 -27.01 -0.03 -6.48
C GLU A 286 -25.88 -0.36 -5.48
N ALA A 287 -25.30 0.65 -4.81
CA ALA A 287 -24.15 0.49 -3.93
C ALA A 287 -24.40 -0.36 -2.67
N GLU A 288 -25.65 -0.71 -2.35
CA GLU A 288 -25.98 -1.59 -1.21
C GLU A 288 -25.45 -3.03 -1.38
N THR A 289 -25.08 -3.45 -2.60
CA THR A 289 -24.43 -4.74 -2.85
C THR A 289 -22.98 -4.56 -3.30
N CYS A 290 -22.11 -5.47 -2.87
CA CYS A 290 -20.68 -5.42 -3.19
C CYS A 290 -20.41 -5.67 -4.68
N CYS A 291 -19.38 -5.07 -5.29
CA CYS A 291 -18.43 -4.10 -4.70
C CYS A 291 -18.37 -2.83 -5.57
N ARG A 292 -19.24 -1.84 -5.31
CA ARG A 292 -19.41 -0.71 -6.24
C ARG A 292 -18.41 0.44 -6.03
N TRP A 293 -17.87 0.95 -7.13
CA TRP A 293 -16.94 2.09 -7.17
C TRP A 293 -17.56 3.39 -7.69
N ASP A 294 -18.85 3.60 -7.45
CA ASP A 294 -19.65 4.70 -7.99
C ASP A 294 -20.09 5.72 -6.94
N GLY A 295 -19.47 5.75 -5.76
CA GLY A 295 -19.89 6.62 -4.68
C GLY A 295 -19.27 6.31 -3.32
N PRO A 296 -19.22 5.05 -2.87
CA PRO A 296 -18.62 4.71 -1.58
C PRO A 296 -17.19 5.23 -1.43
N SER A 297 -16.75 5.51 -0.21
CA SER A 297 -15.37 5.90 0.04
C SER A 297 -14.51 4.65 0.19
N TRP A 298 -13.50 4.51 -0.67
CA TRP A 298 -12.58 3.36 -0.63
C TRP A 298 -11.24 3.80 -0.03
N PRO A 299 -10.69 3.09 0.99
CA PRO A 299 -9.35 3.33 1.53
C PRO A 299 -8.27 3.38 0.45
N PHE A 300 -8.33 2.48 -0.54
CA PHE A 300 -7.43 2.46 -1.70
C PHE A 300 -7.37 3.82 -2.39
N ALA A 301 -8.52 4.33 -2.87
CA ALA A 301 -8.59 5.61 -3.56
C ALA A 301 -8.29 6.81 -2.65
N THR A 302 -8.69 6.73 -1.38
CA THR A 302 -8.45 7.77 -0.38
C THR A 302 -6.96 7.97 -0.17
N SER A 303 -6.22 6.88 0.02
CA SER A 303 -4.77 6.89 0.20
C SER A 303 -4.02 7.42 -1.02
N GLN A 304 -4.42 7.01 -2.23
CA GLN A 304 -3.87 7.54 -3.49
C GLN A 304 -4.13 9.04 -3.67
N THR A 305 -5.33 9.49 -3.30
CA THR A 305 -5.71 10.92 -3.38
C THR A 305 -4.93 11.75 -2.36
N LEU A 306 -4.72 11.22 -1.15
CA LEU A 306 -3.87 11.86 -0.14
C LEU A 306 -2.44 12.03 -0.65
N THR A 307 -1.85 11.00 -1.28
CA THR A 307 -0.53 11.09 -1.91
C THR A 307 -0.50 12.11 -3.06
N ALA A 308 -1.58 12.22 -3.85
CA ALA A 308 -1.68 13.25 -4.89
C ALA A 308 -1.71 14.68 -4.30
N ILE A 309 -2.45 14.90 -3.20
CA ILE A 309 -2.48 16.20 -2.50
C ILE A 309 -1.11 16.52 -1.91
N GLU A 310 -0.46 15.54 -1.28
CA GLU A 310 0.88 15.67 -0.72
C GLU A 310 1.87 16.19 -1.77
N ASN A 311 1.95 15.51 -2.92
CA ASN A 311 2.80 15.91 -4.03
C ASN A 311 2.46 17.30 -4.57
N VAL A 312 1.16 17.65 -4.67
CA VAL A 312 0.77 19.01 -5.07
C VAL A 312 1.25 20.07 -4.07
N LEU A 313 1.13 19.81 -2.78
CA LEU A 313 1.53 20.78 -1.75
C LEU A 313 3.05 20.92 -1.63
N HIS A 314 3.82 19.93 -2.06
CA HIS A 314 5.28 19.96 -2.01
C HIS A 314 5.95 20.40 -3.30
N ASP A 315 5.46 19.93 -4.45
CA ASP A 315 6.22 19.96 -5.70
C ASP A 315 5.59 20.89 -6.76
N CYS A 316 4.35 21.34 -6.56
CA CYS A 316 3.68 22.30 -7.45
C CYS A 316 3.88 23.76 -7.03
N PRO A 317 3.71 24.71 -7.97
CA PRO A 317 3.62 26.12 -7.63
C PRO A 317 2.52 26.39 -6.58
N ALA A 318 2.75 27.39 -5.73
CA ALA A 318 1.78 27.82 -4.72
C ALA A 318 0.41 28.09 -5.36
N GLN A 319 -0.64 27.57 -4.74
CA GLN A 319 -2.01 27.60 -5.24
C GLN A 319 -3.03 27.72 -4.08
N LYS A 320 -4.29 27.98 -4.42
CA LYS A 320 -5.38 28.30 -3.46
C LYS A 320 -6.48 27.24 -3.35
N TYR A 321 -6.40 26.18 -4.14
CA TYR A 321 -7.43 25.16 -4.31
C TYR A 321 -7.37 24.07 -3.24
N ILE A 322 -6.18 23.71 -2.76
CA ILE A 322 -5.97 22.75 -1.66
C ILE A 322 -4.87 23.23 -0.72
N THR A 323 -5.01 22.98 0.56
CA THR A 323 -4.09 23.47 1.61
C THR A 323 -3.61 22.35 2.52
N ALA A 324 -2.60 22.61 3.34
CA ALA A 324 -2.15 21.66 4.37
C ALA A 324 -3.26 21.34 5.39
N ASP A 325 -4.11 22.32 5.74
CA ASP A 325 -5.28 22.09 6.60
C ASP A 325 -6.30 21.17 5.90
N ASP A 326 -6.55 21.36 4.60
CA ASP A 326 -7.43 20.47 3.83
C ASP A 326 -6.89 19.03 3.76
N TYR A 327 -5.56 18.88 3.59
CA TYR A 327 -4.89 17.59 3.64
C TYR A 327 -5.07 16.90 5.00
N TYR A 328 -4.83 17.64 6.09
CA TYR A 328 -5.02 17.15 7.44
C TYR A 328 -6.47 16.75 7.71
N ASP A 329 -7.44 17.56 7.31
CA ASP A 329 -8.87 17.27 7.50
C ASP A 329 -9.26 15.96 6.79
N MET A 330 -8.78 15.74 5.57
CA MET A 330 -9.03 14.50 4.82
C MET A 330 -8.33 13.28 5.46
N LEU A 331 -7.06 13.41 5.88
CA LEU A 331 -6.33 12.35 6.56
C LEU A 331 -6.97 12.01 7.91
N HIS A 332 -7.45 13.01 8.65
CA HIS A 332 -8.13 12.84 9.93
C HIS A 332 -9.52 12.20 9.74
N GLN A 333 -10.27 12.56 8.69
CA GLN A 333 -11.49 11.84 8.32
C GLN A 333 -11.20 10.36 8.00
N TYR A 334 -10.15 10.08 7.23
CA TYR A 334 -9.74 8.73 6.91
C TYR A 334 -9.30 7.93 8.15
N ALA A 335 -8.57 8.54 9.09
CA ALA A 335 -8.25 7.91 10.36
C ALA A 335 -9.51 7.54 11.16
N ARG A 336 -10.57 8.37 11.09
CA ARG A 336 -11.83 8.12 11.80
C ARG A 336 -12.66 6.99 11.20
N THR A 337 -12.55 6.72 9.89
CA THR A 337 -13.25 5.59 9.28
C THR A 337 -12.64 4.25 9.70
N GLN A 338 -11.37 4.24 10.11
CA GLN A 338 -10.61 3.03 10.49
C GLN A 338 -10.96 2.49 11.90
N TYR A 339 -12.25 2.49 12.22
CA TYR A 339 -12.78 1.96 13.47
C TYR A 339 -14.08 1.18 13.22
N LYS A 340 -14.31 0.16 14.05
CA LYS A 340 -15.59 -0.55 14.18
C LYS A 340 -15.81 -0.84 15.65
N ASN A 341 -16.98 -0.49 16.18
CA ASN A 341 -17.27 -0.61 17.62
C ASN A 341 -16.21 0.05 18.53
N ARG A 342 -15.63 1.18 18.07
CA ARG A 342 -14.54 1.93 18.74
C ARG A 342 -13.21 1.19 18.87
N GLN A 343 -13.03 0.09 18.17
CA GLN A 343 -11.73 -0.59 18.02
C GLN A 343 -11.15 -0.30 16.64
N PRO A 344 -9.82 -0.16 16.50
CA PRO A 344 -9.18 -0.08 15.19
C PRO A 344 -9.66 -1.22 14.29
N TYR A 345 -10.06 -0.88 13.07
CA TYR A 345 -10.61 -1.83 12.11
C TYR A 345 -10.55 -1.26 10.70
N VAL A 346 -10.18 -2.09 9.73
CA VAL A 346 -10.20 -1.74 8.32
C VAL A 346 -10.96 -2.82 7.57
N ALA A 347 -11.85 -2.40 6.67
CA ALA A 347 -12.50 -3.26 5.68
C ALA A 347 -12.45 -2.60 4.29
N GLU A 348 -13.29 -3.05 3.36
CA GLU A 348 -13.17 -2.74 1.94
C GLU A 348 -13.59 -1.30 1.60
N ALA A 349 -14.78 -0.84 2.03
CA ALA A 349 -15.28 0.50 1.72
C ALA A 349 -16.12 1.10 2.84
N HIS A 350 -16.32 2.41 2.83
CA HIS A 350 -17.11 3.12 3.83
C HIS A 350 -18.28 3.88 3.18
N HIS A 351 -19.43 3.89 3.84
CA HIS A 351 -20.55 4.71 3.38
C HIS A 351 -20.20 6.20 3.50
N PRO A 352 -20.47 7.05 2.50
CA PRO A 352 -19.97 8.43 2.51
C PRO A 352 -20.58 9.32 3.60
N ASP A 353 -21.83 9.03 4.02
CA ASP A 353 -22.57 9.89 4.95
C ASP A 353 -22.92 9.25 6.29
N ASP A 354 -22.78 7.93 6.42
CA ASP A 354 -23.14 7.16 7.61
C ASP A 354 -21.89 6.48 8.16
N ASP A 355 -21.77 6.41 9.48
CA ASP A 355 -20.65 5.76 10.19
C ASP A 355 -20.77 4.23 10.10
N LYS A 356 -20.63 3.68 8.90
CA LYS A 356 -20.72 2.25 8.61
C LYS A 356 -19.74 1.84 7.52
N TRP A 357 -19.01 0.76 7.79
CA TRP A 357 -18.35 -0.01 6.75
C TRP A 357 -19.39 -0.61 5.80
N MET A 358 -19.09 -0.52 4.51
CA MET A 358 -19.73 -1.24 3.43
C MET A 358 -18.80 -2.37 3.00
N TYR A 359 -19.37 -3.42 2.39
CA TYR A 359 -18.56 -4.53 1.86
C TYR A 359 -17.69 -5.16 2.95
N ASP A 360 -18.30 -5.35 4.12
CA ASP A 360 -17.66 -5.80 5.35
C ASP A 360 -18.10 -7.24 5.64
N GLY A 361 -17.59 -8.17 4.83
CA GLY A 361 -17.90 -9.59 4.90
C GLY A 361 -17.12 -10.29 6.00
N TYR A 362 -17.82 -11.05 6.84
CA TYR A 362 -17.18 -11.86 7.88
C TYR A 362 -16.20 -12.88 7.29
N ASN A 363 -15.02 -13.01 7.89
CA ASN A 363 -13.96 -13.94 7.51
C ASN A 363 -13.42 -13.66 6.08
N HIS A 364 -13.49 -12.41 5.67
CA HIS A 364 -13.09 -11.92 4.34
C HIS A 364 -12.48 -10.53 4.43
N SER A 365 -13.23 -9.55 4.90
CA SER A 365 -12.89 -8.13 4.80
C SER A 365 -12.15 -7.59 6.01
N GLU A 366 -12.02 -8.36 7.09
CA GLU A 366 -11.26 -7.95 8.27
C GLU A 366 -9.80 -7.67 7.92
N ASP A 367 -9.27 -6.54 8.43
CA ASP A 367 -7.86 -6.14 8.30
C ASP A 367 -7.38 -5.96 6.86
N TYR A 368 -8.29 -5.63 5.94
CA TYR A 368 -8.02 -5.58 4.51
C TYR A 368 -6.82 -4.71 4.10
N ASN A 369 -5.80 -5.33 3.50
CA ASN A 369 -4.54 -4.67 3.12
C ASN A 369 -4.56 -4.18 1.67
N HIS A 370 -5.41 -3.20 1.40
CA HIS A 370 -5.61 -2.60 0.08
C HIS A 370 -5.50 -1.07 0.11
N SER A 371 -4.67 -0.51 0.99
CA SER A 371 -4.46 0.94 1.09
C SER A 371 -3.21 1.29 1.88
N THR A 372 -2.72 2.52 1.74
CA THR A 372 -1.73 3.08 2.68
C THR A 372 -2.41 3.96 3.72
N PHE A 373 -1.74 4.18 4.85
CA PHE A 373 -2.11 5.17 5.86
C PHE A 373 -0.87 5.73 6.54
N VAL A 374 0.01 4.83 7.01
CA VAL A 374 1.30 5.20 7.62
C VAL A 374 2.15 6.04 6.69
N ASP A 375 2.20 5.67 5.40
CA ASP A 375 2.92 6.44 4.39
C ASP A 375 2.37 7.87 4.28
N ASN A 376 1.04 8.05 4.24
CA ASN A 376 0.44 9.38 4.24
C ASN A 376 0.80 10.17 5.52
N VAL A 377 0.78 9.52 6.69
CA VAL A 377 1.21 10.17 7.94
C VAL A 377 2.69 10.59 7.88
N LEU A 378 3.58 9.71 7.44
CA LEU A 378 5.02 9.97 7.48
C LEU A 378 5.48 10.91 6.37
N ALA A 379 5.14 10.59 5.12
CA ALA A 379 5.60 11.32 3.94
C ALA A 379 4.87 12.66 3.78
N GLY A 380 3.56 12.70 4.07
CA GLY A 380 2.74 13.91 3.97
C GLY A 380 2.60 14.68 5.28
N LEU A 381 1.95 14.13 6.31
CA LEU A 381 1.66 14.89 7.53
C LEU A 381 2.94 15.34 8.25
N ILE A 382 3.86 14.40 8.52
CA ILE A 382 5.18 14.69 9.11
C ILE A 382 6.14 15.25 8.06
N GLY A 383 5.93 14.95 6.78
CA GLY A 383 6.67 15.56 5.68
C GLY A 383 8.02 14.92 5.38
N LEU A 384 8.21 13.63 5.66
CA LEU A 384 9.47 12.91 5.42
C LEU A 384 9.63 12.54 3.95
N ARG A 385 10.24 13.44 3.18
CA ARG A 385 10.39 13.32 1.73
C ARG A 385 11.74 12.68 1.40
N ALA A 386 11.70 11.36 1.20
CA ALA A 386 12.84 10.53 0.83
C ALA A 386 13.53 11.03 -0.47
N GLN A 387 14.86 10.92 -0.53
CA GLN A 387 15.68 11.39 -1.64
C GLN A 387 16.61 10.28 -2.14
N SER A 388 17.06 10.40 -3.38
CA SER A 388 18.06 9.49 -3.95
C SER A 388 19.50 9.88 -3.57
N SER A 389 19.70 11.10 -3.05
CA SER A 389 20.96 11.59 -2.50
C SER A 389 21.08 11.30 -1.01
N GLU A 390 22.26 11.53 -0.43
CA GLU A 390 22.63 11.37 0.99
C GLU A 390 21.93 12.36 1.95
N THR A 391 20.72 12.78 1.63
CA THR A 391 19.97 13.82 2.35
C THR A 391 18.54 13.38 2.58
N ILE A 392 17.87 13.95 3.56
CA ILE A 392 16.41 13.86 3.70
C ILE A 392 15.81 15.27 3.74
N VAL A 393 14.62 15.42 3.16
CA VAL A 393 13.82 16.64 3.24
C VAL A 393 12.68 16.40 4.22
N VAL A 394 12.49 17.33 5.15
CA VAL A 394 11.39 17.35 6.12
C VAL A 394 10.55 18.59 5.86
N ASN A 395 9.31 18.42 5.39
CA ASN A 395 8.41 19.52 5.08
C ASN A 395 6.99 19.22 5.60
N PRO A 396 6.71 19.40 6.90
CA PRO A 396 5.45 18.94 7.48
C PRO A 396 4.23 19.66 6.91
N LEU A 397 3.16 18.91 6.64
CA LEU A 397 1.82 19.42 6.30
C LEU A 397 0.89 19.48 7.52
N THR A 398 1.46 19.54 8.72
CA THR A 398 0.69 19.63 9.97
C THR A 398 -0.05 20.97 10.09
N PRO A 399 -1.22 21.00 10.74
CA PRO A 399 -1.92 22.24 11.07
C PRO A 399 -1.03 23.23 11.83
N SER A 400 -1.13 24.51 11.48
CA SER A 400 -0.29 25.57 12.07
C SER A 400 -0.49 25.79 13.58
N ASN A 401 -1.58 25.27 14.14
CA ASN A 401 -1.93 25.37 15.56
C ASN A 401 -1.48 24.15 16.40
N TRP A 402 -0.78 23.18 15.81
CA TRP A 402 -0.23 22.06 16.57
C TRP A 402 0.91 22.53 17.49
N ASP A 403 0.84 22.13 18.76
CA ASP A 403 1.86 22.48 19.74
C ASP A 403 3.10 21.59 19.65
N TYR A 404 2.90 20.31 19.28
CA TYR A 404 3.97 19.34 19.17
C TYR A 404 3.59 18.14 18.30
N PHE A 405 4.59 17.48 17.74
CA PHE A 405 4.54 16.11 17.20
C PHE A 405 5.94 15.52 17.22
N ALA A 406 6.05 14.18 17.15
CA ALA A 406 7.33 13.53 17.00
C ALA A 406 7.18 12.18 16.28
N VAL A 407 8.21 11.82 15.54
CA VAL A 407 8.49 10.46 15.11
C VAL A 407 9.96 10.16 15.39
N GLU A 408 10.23 8.99 15.97
CA GLU A 408 11.54 8.63 16.51
C GLU A 408 12.10 7.39 15.82
N ASN A 409 13.38 7.43 15.46
CA ASN A 409 14.19 6.31 14.99
C ASN A 409 13.64 5.58 13.75
N ILE A 410 13.16 6.32 12.76
CA ILE A 410 12.80 5.75 11.46
C ILE A 410 14.06 5.33 10.74
N ALA A 411 14.10 4.10 10.22
CA ALA A 411 15.16 3.64 9.36
C ALA A 411 15.14 4.36 7.99
N TYR A 412 16.25 5.01 7.64
CA TYR A 412 16.44 5.70 6.35
C TYR A 412 17.89 5.59 5.91
N HIS A 413 18.15 5.01 4.73
CA HIS A 413 19.51 4.76 4.20
C HIS A 413 20.43 4.01 5.19
N GLY A 414 19.86 3.19 6.09
CA GLY A 414 20.60 2.49 7.15
C GLY A 414 20.93 3.33 8.39
N HIS A 415 20.47 4.59 8.44
CA HIS A 415 20.55 5.48 9.59
C HIS A 415 19.20 5.59 10.31
N LEU A 416 19.22 6.12 11.54
CA LEU A 416 18.02 6.40 12.33
C LEU A 416 17.68 7.88 12.29
N ILE A 417 16.49 8.21 11.77
CA ILE A 417 15.99 9.57 11.63
C ILE A 417 14.90 9.83 12.67
N THR A 418 15.06 10.93 13.40
CA THR A 418 14.05 11.42 14.35
C THR A 418 13.66 12.85 13.97
N VAL A 419 12.37 13.10 13.87
CA VAL A 419 11.80 14.43 13.61
C VAL A 419 10.85 14.79 14.72
N LEU A 420 10.99 16.01 15.26
CA LEU A 420 10.05 16.55 16.22
C LEU A 420 9.74 18.02 15.94
N TRP A 421 8.52 18.41 16.25
CA TRP A 421 8.11 19.80 16.45
C TRP A 421 7.74 19.97 17.91
N ASP A 422 8.29 21.00 18.56
CA ASP A 422 7.87 21.41 19.90
C ASP A 422 7.88 22.94 19.98
N ARG A 423 6.70 23.54 19.97
CA ARG A 423 6.53 25.00 19.98
C ARG A 423 7.18 25.66 21.20
N THR A 424 7.27 24.96 22.33
CA THR A 424 7.73 25.52 23.61
C THR A 424 9.05 24.94 24.10
N GLY A 425 9.46 23.79 23.55
CA GLY A 425 10.59 22.98 24.00
C GLY A 425 10.32 22.20 25.29
N SER A 426 9.07 22.20 25.79
CA SER A 426 8.70 21.63 27.08
C SER A 426 8.13 20.21 27.01
N ILE A 427 7.84 19.70 25.82
CA ILE A 427 7.25 18.36 25.64
C ILE A 427 8.33 17.30 25.56
N TYR A 428 9.31 17.49 24.67
CA TYR A 428 10.40 16.51 24.48
C TYR A 428 11.69 16.90 25.18
N HIS A 429 11.76 18.10 25.75
CA HIS A 429 12.96 18.66 26.39
C HIS A 429 14.22 18.62 25.48
N ARG A 430 14.00 18.76 24.17
CA ARG A 430 15.05 18.81 23.13
C ARG A 430 15.25 20.20 22.53
N GLY A 431 14.60 21.21 23.12
CA GLY A 431 14.61 22.60 22.68
C GLY A 431 13.43 22.92 21.76
N GLN A 432 13.21 24.22 21.53
CA GLN A 432 12.10 24.72 20.72
C GLN A 432 12.29 24.47 19.23
N GLY A 433 11.16 24.42 18.50
CA GLY A 433 11.09 24.42 17.05
C GLY A 433 11.00 23.03 16.42
N LEU A 434 11.13 23.01 15.08
CA LEU A 434 11.27 21.79 14.28
C LEU A 434 12.72 21.33 14.38
N ARG A 435 12.96 20.06 14.69
CA ARG A 435 14.30 19.48 14.85
C ARG A 435 14.37 18.13 14.17
N VAL A 436 15.50 17.88 13.53
CA VAL A 436 15.80 16.65 12.81
C VAL A 436 17.11 16.09 13.32
N TYR A 437 17.10 14.82 13.72
CA TYR A 437 18.26 14.09 14.21
C TYR A 437 18.60 12.96 13.24
N VAL A 438 19.90 12.70 13.09
CA VAL A 438 20.47 11.55 12.39
C VAL A 438 21.34 10.81 13.40
N ASP A 439 21.03 9.54 13.66
CA ASP A 439 21.75 8.69 14.62
C ASP A 439 21.94 9.35 16.00
N GLY A 440 20.85 9.93 16.50
CA GLY A 440 20.82 10.60 17.80
C GLY A 440 21.46 12.00 17.84
N GLN A 441 22.09 12.45 16.75
CA GLN A 441 22.74 13.77 16.65
C GLN A 441 21.85 14.77 15.93
N LEU A 442 21.74 15.99 16.46
CA LEU A 442 20.96 17.06 15.82
C LEU A 442 21.61 17.45 14.48
N ALA A 443 20.91 17.19 13.38
CA ALA A 443 21.38 17.45 12.02
C ALA A 443 20.75 18.71 11.40
N GLY A 444 19.57 19.11 11.87
CA GLY A 444 18.91 20.34 11.42
C GLY A 444 17.86 20.85 12.40
N SER A 445 17.60 22.15 12.36
CA SER A 445 16.55 22.78 13.16
C SER A 445 15.99 24.05 12.52
N ARG A 446 14.72 24.35 12.79
CA ARG A 446 14.05 25.61 12.44
C ARG A 446 13.17 26.09 13.59
N GLU A 447 13.05 27.41 13.75
CA GLU A 447 12.15 28.01 14.74
C GLU A 447 10.66 27.78 14.40
N THR A 448 10.35 27.62 13.11
CA THR A 448 8.99 27.42 12.59
C THR A 448 8.89 26.14 11.76
N ILE A 449 7.66 25.64 11.59
CA ILE A 449 7.35 24.49 10.72
C ILE A 449 7.67 24.82 9.25
N GLY A 450 8.07 23.79 8.49
CA GLY A 450 8.27 23.81 7.04
C GLY A 450 9.64 23.27 6.62
N LEU A 451 9.92 23.37 5.32
CA LEU A 451 11.04 22.71 4.65
C LEU A 451 12.39 22.85 5.38
N THR A 452 12.93 21.71 5.79
CA THR A 452 14.27 21.51 6.35
C THR A 452 14.94 20.39 5.57
N LYS A 453 16.08 20.67 4.95
CA LYS A 453 16.91 19.63 4.31
C LYS A 453 18.10 19.34 5.21
N VAL A 454 18.38 18.08 5.49
CA VAL A 454 19.52 17.66 6.30
C VAL A 454 20.36 16.62 5.56
N GLU A 455 21.66 16.65 5.82
CA GLU A 455 22.59 15.61 5.39
C GLU A 455 22.43 14.40 6.30
N VAL A 456 22.27 13.22 5.70
CA VAL A 456 22.22 11.92 6.38
C VAL A 456 23.58 11.23 6.27
N GLY A 457 24.23 11.37 5.12
CA GLY A 457 25.46 10.66 4.77
C GLY A 457 25.20 9.43 3.89
N PRO A 458 26.27 8.70 3.55
CA PRO A 458 26.21 7.56 2.63
C PRO A 458 25.41 6.41 3.22
N SER A 459 24.62 5.73 2.38
CA SER A 459 23.82 4.59 2.80
C SER A 459 24.65 3.49 3.45
N VAL A 460 24.16 2.97 4.57
CA VAL A 460 24.75 1.83 5.28
C VAL A 460 23.95 0.57 4.93
N PRO A 461 24.57 -0.45 4.28
CA PRO A 461 23.88 -1.69 3.97
C PRO A 461 23.32 -2.35 5.22
N THR A 462 22.02 -2.59 5.24
CA THR A 462 21.37 -3.32 6.34
C THR A 462 21.52 -4.82 6.07
N PRO A 463 22.13 -5.60 6.99
CA PRO A 463 22.27 -7.04 6.78
C PRO A 463 20.90 -7.72 6.66
N VAL A 464 20.66 -8.39 5.55
CA VAL A 464 19.48 -9.26 5.40
C VAL A 464 19.69 -10.51 6.24
N SER A 465 18.72 -10.83 7.11
CA SER A 465 18.75 -12.06 7.90
C SER A 465 18.82 -13.29 6.98
N SER A 466 19.82 -14.14 7.18
CA SER A 466 19.93 -15.43 6.47
C SER A 466 18.99 -16.52 6.99
N ARG A 467 18.24 -16.25 8.07
CA ARG A 467 17.28 -17.21 8.63
C ARG A 467 16.04 -17.31 7.74
N ILE A 468 15.68 -18.54 7.43
CA ILE A 468 14.54 -18.91 6.58
C ILE A 468 13.58 -19.82 7.36
N ASN A 469 12.29 -19.77 7.05
CA ASN A 469 11.33 -20.70 7.62
C ASN A 469 11.29 -22.00 6.79
N ILE A 470 12.15 -22.95 7.16
CA ILE A 470 12.25 -24.24 6.47
C ILE A 470 11.04 -25.17 6.69
N ALA A 471 10.12 -24.84 7.61
CA ALA A 471 8.91 -25.63 7.85
C ALA A 471 7.75 -25.22 6.93
N ALA A 472 7.82 -24.04 6.29
CA ALA A 472 6.70 -23.49 5.55
C ALA A 472 6.31 -24.31 4.30
N ASN A 473 5.01 -24.52 4.13
CA ASN A 473 4.39 -25.13 2.96
C ASN A 473 3.00 -24.54 2.71
N SER A 474 2.96 -23.29 2.23
CA SER A 474 1.71 -22.55 1.98
C SER A 474 0.89 -23.11 0.81
N GLN A 475 1.51 -23.82 -0.14
CA GLN A 475 0.86 -24.38 -1.33
C GLN A 475 0.50 -25.86 -1.20
N ARG A 476 0.78 -26.49 -0.05
CA ARG A 476 0.57 -27.92 0.17
C ARG A 476 1.26 -28.78 -0.90
N ASP A 477 2.45 -28.37 -1.33
CA ASP A 477 3.25 -29.17 -2.25
C ASP A 477 3.72 -30.43 -1.49
N PRO A 478 3.40 -31.65 -1.96
CA PRO A 478 3.78 -32.89 -1.27
C PRO A 478 5.30 -33.14 -1.21
N ARG A 479 6.09 -32.34 -1.93
CA ARG A 479 7.56 -32.37 -1.91
C ARG A 479 8.17 -31.49 -0.81
N LEU A 480 7.39 -30.54 -0.29
CA LEU A 480 7.76 -29.62 0.80
C LEU A 480 7.33 -30.19 2.16
N PRO A 481 7.72 -29.58 3.30
CA PRO A 481 7.37 -30.08 4.63
C PRO A 481 5.88 -30.40 4.80
N LEU A 482 5.59 -31.48 5.53
CA LEU A 482 4.23 -31.93 5.80
C LEU A 482 3.98 -31.93 7.31
N ALA A 483 2.92 -31.26 7.73
CA ALA A 483 2.46 -31.32 9.12
C ALA A 483 1.53 -32.51 9.33
N PHE A 484 1.62 -33.12 10.51
CA PHE A 484 0.75 -34.20 10.97
C PHE A 484 0.45 -34.02 12.46
N ALA A 485 -0.63 -34.63 12.96
CA ALA A 485 -0.99 -34.53 14.37
C ALA A 485 -1.61 -35.83 14.89
N SER A 486 -1.53 -36.06 16.22
CA SER A 486 -2.25 -37.15 16.89
C SER A 486 -3.77 -37.01 16.78
N TYR A 487 -4.23 -35.77 16.80
CA TYR A 487 -5.62 -35.39 16.67
C TYR A 487 -5.69 -34.00 16.03
N THR A 488 -6.70 -33.81 15.18
CA THR A 488 -7.04 -32.52 14.60
C THR A 488 -8.53 -32.33 14.75
N SER A 489 -8.95 -31.16 15.23
CA SER A 489 -10.36 -30.76 15.24
C SER A 489 -10.99 -30.95 13.85
N PRO A 490 -12.24 -31.43 13.71
CA PRO A 490 -12.85 -31.69 12.40
C PRO A 490 -12.96 -30.49 11.44
N VAL A 491 -12.78 -29.26 11.95
CA VAL A 491 -12.78 -28.02 11.17
C VAL A 491 -11.37 -27.47 10.90
N ASP A 492 -10.33 -28.14 11.38
CA ASP A 492 -8.93 -27.77 11.26
C ASP A 492 -8.12 -28.72 10.37
N ASP A 493 -6.87 -28.34 10.13
CA ASP A 493 -5.92 -29.09 9.33
C ASP A 493 -4.48 -28.83 9.84
N PRO A 494 -3.67 -29.88 10.12
CA PRO A 494 -2.28 -29.70 10.56
C PRO A 494 -1.45 -28.80 9.64
N MET A 495 -1.70 -28.84 8.33
CA MET A 495 -0.96 -28.03 7.35
C MET A 495 -1.12 -26.53 7.58
N ARG A 496 -2.18 -26.08 8.26
CA ARG A 496 -2.37 -24.67 8.61
C ARG A 496 -1.32 -24.16 9.60
N ALA A 497 -0.74 -25.04 10.43
CA ALA A 497 0.35 -24.65 11.34
C ALA A 497 1.66 -24.30 10.62
N ILE A 498 1.79 -24.69 9.34
CA ILE A 498 2.99 -24.46 8.52
C ILE A 498 2.67 -23.71 7.22
N ASN A 499 1.52 -23.04 7.12
CA ASN A 499 1.12 -22.35 5.89
C ASN A 499 1.88 -21.03 5.64
N GLY A 500 2.83 -20.66 6.51
CA GLY A 500 3.65 -19.45 6.39
C GLY A 500 2.97 -18.17 6.90
N MET A 501 1.76 -18.26 7.45
CA MET A 501 1.01 -17.14 8.03
C MET A 501 1.04 -17.19 9.56
N ILE A 502 0.96 -16.02 10.20
CA ILE A 502 0.79 -15.89 11.65
C ILE A 502 -0.31 -14.86 11.89
N LEU A 503 -1.45 -15.30 12.41
CA LEU A 503 -2.62 -14.45 12.71
C LEU A 503 -2.92 -14.46 14.21
N ARG A 504 -3.41 -13.34 14.74
CA ARG A 504 -3.66 -13.17 16.19
C ARG A 504 -5.10 -13.34 16.59
N THR A 505 -6.01 -12.78 15.82
CA THR A 505 -7.44 -12.70 16.18
C THR A 505 -8.19 -13.99 15.92
N GLY A 506 -7.53 -15.00 15.33
CA GLY A 506 -8.15 -16.25 14.95
C GLY A 506 -9.24 -16.10 13.89
N ILE A 507 -9.32 -14.93 13.25
CA ILE A 507 -10.08 -14.68 12.03
C ILE A 507 -9.04 -14.47 10.92
N PRO A 508 -9.10 -15.24 9.82
CA PRO A 508 -10.10 -16.26 9.52
C PRO A 508 -10.05 -17.47 10.46
N GLN A 509 -11.21 -18.06 10.81
CA GLN A 509 -11.30 -19.22 11.73
C GLN A 509 -10.53 -20.45 11.23
N ASN A 510 -10.22 -20.50 9.93
CA ASN A 510 -9.56 -21.61 9.25
C ASN A 510 -8.05 -21.38 9.01
N SER A 511 -7.42 -20.52 9.79
CA SER A 511 -6.00 -20.16 9.65
C SER A 511 -5.05 -20.91 10.59
N ARG A 512 -5.58 -21.78 11.45
CA ARG A 512 -4.84 -22.45 12.53
C ARG A 512 -5.04 -23.96 12.54
N TRP A 513 -4.25 -24.64 13.35
CA TRP A 513 -4.49 -26.02 13.77
C TRP A 513 -4.83 -26.03 15.26
N THR A 514 -5.81 -26.84 15.67
CA THR A 514 -6.15 -27.07 17.07
C THR A 514 -6.42 -28.54 17.36
N SER A 515 -6.13 -28.96 18.59
CA SER A 515 -6.58 -30.23 19.16
C SER A 515 -7.94 -30.11 19.88
N TYR A 516 -8.75 -29.11 19.53
CA TYR A 516 -10.05 -28.85 20.17
C TYR A 516 -10.96 -30.08 20.15
N ASN A 517 -11.58 -30.42 21.29
CA ASN A 517 -12.38 -31.64 21.51
C ASN A 517 -11.63 -32.97 21.34
N SER A 518 -10.30 -32.96 21.40
CA SER A 518 -9.54 -34.20 21.48
C SER A 518 -9.95 -35.02 22.70
N PRO A 519 -10.16 -36.35 22.56
CA PRO A 519 -10.38 -37.23 23.70
C PRO A 519 -9.07 -37.59 24.42
N ASN A 520 -7.92 -37.16 23.89
CA ASN A 520 -6.62 -37.54 24.40
C ASN A 520 -6.21 -36.64 25.58
N PRO A 521 -5.51 -37.18 26.60
CA PRO A 521 -4.92 -36.38 27.67
C PRO A 521 -3.70 -35.57 27.18
N GLU A 522 -3.12 -35.94 26.05
CA GLU A 522 -1.95 -35.31 25.42
C GLU A 522 -2.08 -35.45 23.89
N ASP A 523 -1.72 -34.39 23.16
CA ASP A 523 -1.67 -34.38 21.70
C ASP A 523 -0.35 -33.81 21.18
N HIS A 524 0.02 -34.23 19.98
CA HIS A 524 1.20 -33.70 19.29
C HIS A 524 0.85 -33.17 17.90
N LEU A 525 1.57 -32.12 17.50
CA LEU A 525 1.71 -31.66 16.13
C LEU A 525 3.19 -31.87 15.73
N GLY A 526 3.42 -32.57 14.63
CA GLY A 526 4.73 -32.81 14.07
C GLY A 526 4.87 -32.24 12.66
N VAL A 527 6.10 -31.99 12.23
CA VAL A 527 6.44 -31.56 10.88
C VAL A 527 7.51 -32.49 10.30
N ASP A 528 7.17 -33.22 9.25
CA ASP A 528 8.14 -33.95 8.43
C ASP A 528 8.78 -32.97 7.45
N LEU A 529 10.05 -32.60 7.68
CA LEU A 529 10.82 -31.68 6.84
C LEU A 529 11.19 -32.26 5.46
N ARG A 530 10.88 -33.53 5.18
CA ARG A 530 11.14 -34.28 3.93
C ARG A 530 12.61 -34.50 3.58
N LYS A 531 13.53 -33.82 4.25
CA LYS A 531 14.98 -33.91 4.07
C LYS A 531 15.68 -33.56 5.39
N ASP A 532 16.87 -34.10 5.60
CA ASP A 532 17.72 -33.73 6.73
C ASP A 532 18.09 -32.24 6.61
N GLN A 533 17.76 -31.44 7.62
CA GLN A 533 18.05 -30.00 7.67
C GLN A 533 18.60 -29.63 9.05
N ALA A 534 19.53 -28.68 9.08
CA ALA A 534 19.94 -28.06 10.34
C ALA A 534 18.87 -27.07 10.81
N VAL A 535 18.44 -27.21 12.06
CA VAL A 535 17.50 -26.28 12.71
C VAL A 535 18.28 -25.52 13.79
N ASP A 536 18.40 -24.19 13.65
CA ASP A 536 19.05 -23.33 14.65
C ASP A 536 18.04 -22.61 15.56
N ASN A 537 16.78 -22.52 15.13
CA ASN A 537 15.70 -21.85 15.85
C ASN A 537 14.34 -22.48 15.56
N MET A 538 13.51 -22.60 16.59
CA MET A 538 12.09 -22.93 16.48
C MET A 538 11.26 -21.81 17.11
N ARG A 539 10.17 -21.43 16.45
CA ARG A 539 9.19 -20.46 16.95
C ARG A 539 7.82 -21.09 16.92
N LEU A 540 7.14 -21.06 18.06
CA LEU A 540 5.76 -21.52 18.21
C LEU A 540 4.89 -20.31 18.49
N PHE A 541 3.73 -20.25 17.82
CA PHE A 541 2.73 -19.21 18.01
C PHE A 541 1.46 -19.90 18.50
N PHE A 542 1.06 -19.58 19.72
CA PHE A 542 -0.13 -20.15 20.32
C PHE A 542 -1.30 -19.18 20.17
N TYR A 543 -2.49 -19.73 19.98
CA TYR A 543 -3.75 -19.00 19.89
C TYR A 543 -4.64 -19.38 21.08
N ASP A 544 -5.28 -18.39 21.69
CA ASP A 544 -6.21 -18.55 22.81
C ASP A 544 -7.48 -17.74 22.50
N ASP A 545 -8.62 -18.42 22.36
CA ASP A 545 -9.92 -17.75 22.16
C ASP A 545 -10.63 -17.42 23.48
N SER A 546 -9.96 -17.65 24.61
CA SER A 546 -10.48 -17.55 25.97
C SER A 546 -11.67 -18.48 26.27
N ASP A 547 -11.97 -19.43 25.40
CA ASP A 547 -13.08 -20.37 25.49
C ASP A 547 -12.61 -21.82 25.21
N GLY A 548 -12.99 -22.40 24.07
CA GLY A 548 -12.73 -23.80 23.74
C GLY A 548 -11.29 -24.10 23.33
N VAL A 549 -10.60 -23.13 22.71
CA VAL A 549 -9.20 -23.28 22.25
C VAL A 549 -8.28 -22.52 23.19
N ARG A 550 -7.48 -23.25 23.97
CA ARG A 550 -6.58 -22.70 24.98
C ARG A 550 -5.13 -23.08 24.72
N ILE A 551 -4.22 -22.23 25.18
CA ILE A 551 -2.78 -22.55 25.20
C ILE A 551 -2.55 -23.80 26.06
N PRO A 552 -1.73 -24.77 25.61
CA PRO A 552 -1.41 -25.95 26.41
C PRO A 552 -0.77 -25.54 27.74
N THR A 553 -1.13 -26.22 28.84
CA THR A 553 -0.55 -25.94 30.17
C THR A 553 0.96 -26.16 30.18
N ASN A 554 1.44 -27.16 29.45
CA ASN A 554 2.85 -27.47 29.21
C ASN A 554 3.02 -28.00 27.78
N TYR A 555 4.20 -27.85 27.20
CA TYR A 555 4.57 -28.48 25.94
C TYR A 555 6.03 -28.91 25.97
N ASP A 556 6.35 -29.99 25.27
CA ASP A 556 7.71 -30.49 25.06
C ASP A 556 8.06 -30.43 23.57
N LEU A 557 9.32 -30.10 23.25
CA LEU A 557 9.84 -30.18 21.90
C LEU A 557 10.61 -31.49 21.70
N GLN A 558 10.22 -32.27 20.69
CA GLN A 558 10.92 -33.47 20.25
C GLN A 558 11.44 -33.25 18.81
N TYR A 559 12.67 -33.70 18.53
CA TYR A 559 13.32 -33.56 17.22
C TYR A 559 14.15 -34.80 16.86
#